data_AF-A0A2H9QDS5-F1
#
_entry.id   AF-A0A2H9QDS5-F1
#
_cell.length_a   1.000
_cell.length_b   1.000
_cell.length_c   1.000
_cell.angle_alpha   90.00
_cell.angle_beta   90.00
_cell.angle_gamma   90.00
#
_symmetry.space_group_name_H-M   'P 1'
#
loop_
_entity.id
_entity.type
_entity.pdbx_description
1 polymer ?
#
loop_
_entity_poly.entity_id
_entity_poly.type
_entity_poly.pdbx_seq_one_letter_code
_entity_poly.pdbx_strand_id
1 'polypeptide(L)' 'VIVKVRGQGGIRSKNPGQGAEAAIRSLTRAGLRIRTIENVTPLPHNGCRKKKRFRGKKK' A
#
# COMPACT_ATOMS: atom_id res chain seq x y z
N VAL A 1 -16.27 10.32 -5.77
CA VAL A 1 -14.81 10.22 -6.01
C VAL A 1 -14.39 8.77 -6.11
N ILE A 2 -13.46 8.43 -7.01
CA ILE A 2 -12.84 7.11 -7.08
C ILE A 2 -11.54 7.17 -6.27
N VAL A 3 -11.38 6.29 -5.29
CA VAL A 3 -10.20 6.25 -4.44
C VAL A 3 -9.32 5.10 -4.89
N LYS A 4 -8.07 5.40 -5.27
CA LYS A 4 -7.07 4.41 -5.65
C LYS A 4 -6.00 4.31 -4.57
N VAL A 5 -6.03 3.23 -3.81
CA VAL A 5 -5.09 2.97 -2.71
C VAL A 5 -3.83 2.31 -3.26
N ARG A 6 -2.65 2.82 -2.89
CA ARG A 6 -1.36 2.31 -3.36
C ARG A 6 -0.41 2.05 -2.19
N GLY A 7 0.02 0.80 -2.04
CA GLY A 7 1.14 0.39 -1.19
C GLY A 7 2.48 0.45 -1.94
N GLN A 8 3.56 0.09 -1.25
CA GLN A 8 4.91 0.07 -1.85
C GLN A 8 4.99 -0.90 -3.04
N GLY A 9 4.42 -2.10 -2.90
CA GLY A 9 4.34 -3.10 -3.96
C GLY A 9 5.69 -3.55 -4.52
N GLY A 10 5.67 -4.14 -5.71
CA GLY A 10 6.85 -4.69 -6.35
C GLY A 10 7.45 -5.84 -5.52
N ILE A 11 8.72 -5.69 -5.17
CA ILE A 11 9.49 -6.66 -4.36
C ILE A 11 9.25 -6.46 -2.85
N ARG A 12 8.66 -5.32 -2.46
CA ARG A 12 8.41 -4.92 -1.07
C ARG A 12 7.02 -5.38 -0.60
N SER A 13 6.53 -4.83 0.51
CA SER A 13 5.19 -5.16 1.03
C SER A 13 4.11 -4.74 0.03
N LYS A 14 3.19 -5.67 -0.25
CA LYS A 14 2.01 -5.45 -1.09
C LYS A 14 0.85 -4.80 -0.32
N ASN A 15 0.95 -4.77 1.00
CA ASN A 15 -0.11 -4.21 1.82
C ASN A 15 0.09 -2.69 1.93
N PRO A 16 -0.98 -1.90 1.76
CA PRO A 16 -0.93 -0.47 2.08
C PRO A 16 -0.62 -0.28 3.57
N GLY A 17 -0.01 0.85 3.92
CA GLY A 17 0.36 1.15 5.29
C GLY A 17 -0.86 1.40 6.20
N GLN A 18 -0.65 1.36 7.51
CA GLN A 18 -1.71 1.55 8.53
C GLN A 18 -2.53 2.84 8.37
N GLY A 19 -1.95 3.89 7.76
CA GLY A 19 -2.62 5.17 7.54
C GLY A 19 -3.64 5.18 6.40
N ALA A 20 -3.65 4.16 5.53
CA ALA A 20 -4.53 4.14 4.37
C ALA A 20 -6.02 4.15 4.75
N GLU A 21 -6.39 3.34 5.74
CA GLU A 21 -7.77 3.27 6.20
C GLU A 21 -8.20 4.55 6.94
N ALA A 22 -7.32 5.09 7.79
CA ALA A 22 -7.56 6.34 8.50
C ALA A 22 -7.80 7.52 7.54
N ALA A 23 -7.02 7.61 6.45
CA ALA A 23 -7.17 8.63 5.43
C ALA A 23 -8.49 8.51 4.65
N ILE A 24 -8.91 7.29 4.31
CA ILE A 24 -10.21 7.07 3.63
C ILE A 24 -11.38 7.48 4.54
N ARG A 25 -11.31 7.11 5.82
CA ARG A 25 -12.34 7.46 6.80
C ARG A 25 -12.42 8.97 7.04
N SER A 26 -11.29 9.68 7.10
CA SER A 26 -11.29 11.14 7.28
C SER A 26 -11.92 11.86 6.08
N LEU A 27 -11.64 11.42 4.85
CA LEU A 27 -12.25 11.97 3.63
C LEU A 27 -13.78 11.75 3.62
N THR A 28 -14.23 10.57 4.06
CA THR A 28 -15.66 10.29 4.19
C THR A 28 -16.32 11.21 5.21
N ARG A 29 -15.67 11.41 6.38
CA ARG A 29 -16.16 12.32 7.43
C ARG A 29 -16.17 13.79 7.00
N ALA A 30 -15.26 14.19 6.12
CA ALA A 30 -15.21 15.53 5.52
C ALA A 30 -16.32 15.77 4.47
N GLY A 31 -17.21 14.80 4.23
CA GLY A 31 -18.35 14.93 3.32
C GLY A 31 -18.10 14.48 1.88
N LEU A 32 -16.94 13.89 1.58
CA LEU A 32 -16.66 13.36 0.25
C LEU A 32 -17.38 12.01 0.04
N ARG A 33 -18.24 11.95 -0.98
CA ARG A 33 -18.91 10.71 -1.39
C ARG A 33 -17.95 9.82 -2.20
N ILE A 34 -17.51 8.73 -1.60
CA ILE A 34 -16.65 7.73 -2.24
C ILE A 34 -17.53 6.76 -3.05
N ARG A 35 -17.19 6.56 -4.33
CA ARG A 35 -17.94 5.67 -5.24
C ARG A 35 -17.34 4.27 -5.28
N THR A 36 -16.03 4.20 -5.47
CA THR A 36 -15.28 2.93 -5.52
C THR A 36 -13.92 3.12 -4.85
N ILE A 37 -13.43 2.02 -4.26
CA ILE A 37 -12.09 1.94 -3.67
C ILE A 37 -11.36 0.81 -4.41
N GLU A 38 -10.28 1.15 -5.08
CA GLU A 38 -9.48 0.21 -5.86
C GLU A 38 -8.05 0.12 -5.29
N ASN A 39 -7.52 -1.10 -5.17
CA ASN A 39 -6.11 -1.28 -4.80
C ASN A 39 -5.25 -1.35 -6.06
N VAL A 40 -4.41 -0.33 -6.26
CA VAL A 40 -3.49 -0.20 -7.41
C VAL A 40 -2.04 -0.46 -7.01
N THR A 41 -1.81 -1.24 -5.95
CA THR A 41 -0.46 -1.61 -5.53
C THR A 41 0.21 -2.44 -6.64
N PRO A 42 1.41 -2.06 -7.11
CA PRO A 42 2.03 -2.73 -8.25
C PRO A 42 2.39 -4.18 -7.90
N LEU A 43 1.89 -5.12 -8.71
CA LEU A 43 2.20 -6.54 -8.63
C LEU A 43 3.07 -6.92 -9.82
N PRO A 44 4.35 -7.29 -9.60
CA PRO A 44 5.23 -7.68 -10.69
C PRO A 44 4.91 -9.12 -11.14
N HIS A 45 4.84 -9.37 -12.44
CA HIS A 45 4.72 -10.72 -13.00
C HIS A 45 5.95 -11.57 -12.62
N ASN A 46 7.14 -10.99 -12.75
CA ASN A 46 8.41 -11.49 -12.20
C ASN A 46 9.11 -10.35 -11.46
N GLY A 47 9.60 -10.59 -10.24
CA GLY A 47 10.27 -9.57 -9.42
C GLY A 47 11.76 -9.85 -9.25
N CYS A 48 12.57 -8.81 -9.03
CA CYS A 48 13.98 -9.01 -8.66
C CYS A 48 14.11 -9.63 -7.25
N ARG A 49 15.28 -10.18 -6.93
CA ARG A 49 15.59 -10.75 -5.61
C ARG A 49 15.32 -9.74 -4.48
N LYS A 50 14.55 -10.15 -3.46
CA LYS A 50 14.33 -9.34 -2.25
C LYS A 50 15.67 -8.95 -1.62
N LYS A 51 15.75 -7.71 -1.10
CA LYS A 51 16.93 -7.22 -0.38
C LYS A 51 17.22 -8.15 0.80
N LYS A 52 18.27 -8.96 0.69
CA LYS A 52 18.72 -9.86 1.77
C LYS A 52 19.33 -9.00 2.88
N ARG A 53 18.89 -9.17 4.13
CA ARG A 53 19.61 -8.60 5.28
C ARG A 53 20.91 -9.39 5.44
N PHE A 54 22.04 -8.70 5.57
CA PHE A 54 23.30 -9.34 5.92
C PHE A 54 23.14 -10.03 7.28
N ARG A 55 23.48 -11.32 7.38
CA ARG A 55 23.26 -12.14 8.58
C ARG A 55 24.10 -11.69 9.80
N GLY A 56 24.97 -10.69 9.65
CA GLY A 56 25.93 -10.24 10.65
C GLY A 56 25.53 -9.04 11.54
N LYS A 57 24.29 -8.56 11.49
CA LYS A 57 23.77 -7.72 12.59
C LYS A 57 22.55 -8.37 13.19
N LYS A 58 22.79 -9.19 14.22
CA LYS A 58 21.84 -9.41 15.31
C LYS A 58 21.32 -8.03 15.73
N LYS A 59 20.01 -7.86 15.80
CA LYS A 59 19.48 -7.09 16.92
C LYS A 59 19.59 -8.01 18.13
#